data_AF-A0A8D0GX80-F1
#
_entry.id   AF-A0A8D0GX80-F1
#
_cell.length_a   1.000
_cell.length_b   1.000
_cell.length_c   1.000
_cell.angle_alpha   90.00
_cell.angle_beta   90.00
_cell.angle_gamma   90.00
#
_symmetry.space_group_name_H-M   'P 1'
#
loop_
_entity.id
_entity.type
_entity.pdbx_description
1 polymer ?
#
loop_
_entity_poly.entity_id
_entity_poly.type
_entity_poly.pdbx_seq_one_letter_code
_entity_poly.pdbx_strand_id
1 'polypeptide(L)'
;MAVACPQFQDAFSKVLSRAEQWHFGRKEEAHEAGTLDDELLFLHWFAFLRIPELGFPAAGQVTCVSAKSLKKGDTLFACGSPFGSFCPDIFMNTLSKGVVSNMAGEENVLILTDARCLPGTEGGGVFAASDDGLELVGVIVAPLCWKANEWVGLTLVCAVDCILENIRNVLVRCGKFLEILCPPMQLVARPLGRLTASPGPVYHLLPAVVLVECGHVWGSGVMVNSRLLLTCRHVVNEASSVYVRIQPCPEKASLVKGKVVFATKDASPYDLAVVELQKSLLSFPKPVLASKFCAGA
;
A
#
# COMPACT_ATOMS: atom_id res chain seq x y z
N MET A 1 7.34 1.73 26.43
CA MET A 1 7.28 0.25 26.32
C MET A 1 7.35 -0.11 24.85
N ALA A 2 8.12 -1.13 24.46
CA ALA A 2 8.11 -1.63 23.09
C ALA A 2 7.21 -2.88 22.99
N VAL A 3 6.43 -2.98 21.93
CA VAL A 3 5.47 -4.06 21.68
C VAL A 3 5.67 -4.62 20.29
N ALA A 4 5.92 -5.92 20.21
CA ALA A 4 5.91 -6.64 18.95
C ALA A 4 4.46 -6.87 18.49
N CYS A 5 4.22 -6.74 17.19
CA CYS A 5 2.93 -6.96 16.56
C CYS A 5 3.09 -8.07 15.49
N PRO A 6 2.86 -9.35 15.86
CA PRO A 6 3.15 -10.51 15.00
C PRO A 6 2.40 -10.50 13.66
N GLN A 7 1.24 -9.85 13.60
CA GLN A 7 0.45 -9.72 12.37
C GLN A 7 1.24 -9.01 11.25
N PHE A 8 2.04 -8.00 11.59
CA PHE A 8 2.88 -7.33 10.60
C PHE A 8 4.06 -8.20 10.20
N GLN A 9 4.65 -8.97 11.13
CA GLN A 9 5.73 -9.91 10.81
C GLN A 9 5.26 -10.94 9.77
N ASP A 10 4.08 -11.52 9.96
CA ASP A 10 3.46 -12.43 8.99
C ASP A 10 3.19 -11.73 7.65
N ALA A 11 2.60 -10.53 7.66
CA ALA A 11 2.33 -9.76 6.45
C ALA A 11 3.61 -9.41 5.66
N PHE A 12 4.66 -8.91 6.34
CA PHE A 12 5.93 -8.59 5.72
C PHE A 12 6.59 -9.84 5.12
N SER A 13 6.58 -10.97 5.81
CA SER A 13 7.19 -12.22 5.31
C SER A 13 6.53 -12.70 4.00
N LYS A 14 5.24 -12.44 3.82
CA LYS A 14 4.47 -12.81 2.62
C LYS A 14 4.67 -11.85 1.45
N VAL A 15 4.84 -10.56 1.74
CA VAL A 15 4.93 -9.50 0.71
C VAL A 15 6.37 -9.22 0.29
N LEU A 16 7.31 -9.28 1.23
CA LEU A 16 8.69 -8.85 1.06
C LEU A 16 9.62 -10.06 1.12
N SER A 17 9.44 -10.99 0.18
CA SER A 17 10.24 -12.20 0.16
C SER A 17 11.72 -11.90 -0.18
N ARG A 18 12.66 -12.64 0.42
CA ARG A 18 14.11 -12.48 0.18
C ARG A 18 14.52 -12.61 -1.28
N ALA A 19 13.77 -13.39 -2.07
CA ALA A 19 14.05 -13.56 -3.50
C ALA A 19 13.90 -12.26 -4.30
N GLU A 20 13.27 -11.22 -3.73
CA GLU A 20 12.90 -10.00 -4.44
C GLU A 20 13.81 -8.81 -4.19
N GLN A 21 14.92 -8.96 -3.44
CA GLN A 21 15.94 -7.92 -3.25
C GLN A 21 15.36 -6.56 -2.79
N TRP A 22 14.53 -6.62 -1.75
CA TRP A 22 14.01 -5.42 -1.09
C TRP A 22 15.10 -4.74 -0.24
N HIS A 23 15.01 -3.42 -0.05
CA HIS A 23 15.83 -2.68 0.90
C HIS A 23 15.04 -1.50 1.47
N PHE A 24 15.17 -1.25 2.77
CA PHE A 24 14.47 -0.18 3.47
C PHE A 24 15.48 0.77 4.13
N GLY A 25 15.54 2.02 3.65
CA GLY A 25 16.42 3.03 4.25
C GLY A 25 17.36 3.73 3.25
N ARG A 26 18.41 4.38 3.79
CA ARG A 26 19.32 5.25 3.03
C ARG A 26 20.55 4.47 2.58
N LYS A 27 20.87 4.56 1.28
CA LYS A 27 21.97 3.83 0.62
C LYS A 27 23.38 4.11 1.19
N GLU A 28 23.56 5.18 1.98
CA GLU A 28 24.84 5.59 2.56
C GLU A 28 25.32 4.67 3.71
N GLU A 29 24.44 3.83 4.28
CA GLU A 29 24.79 2.83 5.31
C GLU A 29 25.08 1.43 4.71
N ALA A 30 25.28 1.31 3.40
CA ALA A 30 25.54 0.03 2.73
C ALA A 30 26.87 -0.65 3.14
N HIS A 31 27.71 0.00 3.94
CA HIS A 31 28.92 -0.59 4.53
C HIS A 31 28.67 -1.29 5.88
N GLU A 32 27.52 -1.05 6.52
CA GLU A 32 27.09 -1.70 7.78
C GLU A 32 25.65 -2.25 7.71
N ALA A 33 25.08 -2.38 6.51
CA ALA A 33 23.72 -2.86 6.32
C ALA A 33 23.59 -4.30 6.84
N GLY A 34 22.78 -4.46 7.89
CA GLY A 34 22.31 -5.76 8.34
C GLY A 34 21.65 -6.53 7.20
N THR A 35 21.42 -7.82 7.41
CA THR A 35 20.71 -8.63 6.44
C THR A 35 19.29 -8.08 6.20
N LEU A 36 18.62 -8.46 5.12
CA LEU A 36 17.19 -8.14 4.93
C LEU A 36 16.32 -8.56 6.12
N ASP A 37 16.71 -9.63 6.81
CA ASP A 37 16.09 -10.05 8.07
C ASP A 37 16.33 -9.02 9.17
N ASP A 38 17.56 -8.51 9.28
CA ASP A 38 17.99 -7.26 9.94
C ASP A 38 16.88 -6.20 10.02
N GLU A 39 16.51 -5.71 8.85
CA GLU A 39 15.59 -4.58 8.67
C GLU A 39 14.13 -4.98 8.97
N LEU A 40 13.69 -6.14 8.47
CA LEU A 40 12.32 -6.63 8.68
C LEU A 40 12.04 -7.00 10.15
N LEU A 41 13.08 -7.37 10.91
CA LEU A 41 12.98 -7.69 12.34
C LEU A 41 12.50 -6.50 13.17
N PHE A 42 12.69 -5.25 12.72
CA PHE A 42 12.28 -4.08 13.50
C PHE A 42 10.97 -3.45 13.05
N LEU A 43 10.54 -3.65 11.79
CA LEU A 43 9.33 -3.02 11.24
C LEU A 43 8.02 -3.45 11.92
N HIS A 44 8.03 -4.53 12.72
CA HIS A 44 6.88 -5.03 13.45
C HIS A 44 6.88 -4.64 14.95
N TRP A 45 7.84 -3.82 15.40
CA TRP A 45 7.96 -3.35 16.78
C TRP A 45 7.53 -1.89 16.90
N PHE A 46 6.71 -1.60 17.91
CA PHE A 46 6.17 -0.27 18.15
C PHE A 46 6.46 0.19 19.57
N ALA A 47 7.02 1.40 19.71
CA ALA A 47 7.25 2.03 20.98
C ALA A 47 6.03 2.86 21.40
N PHE A 48 5.45 2.54 22.55
CA PHE A 48 4.42 3.33 23.21
C PHE A 48 5.03 4.17 24.33
N LEU A 49 4.87 5.49 24.23
CA LEU A 49 5.48 6.48 25.14
C LEU A 49 4.38 7.27 25.85
N ARG A 50 4.57 7.50 27.15
CA ARG A 50 3.71 8.40 27.94
C ARG A 50 4.43 9.73 28.09
N ILE A 51 3.77 10.82 27.71
CA ILE A 51 4.25 12.17 27.96
C ILE A 51 3.72 12.59 29.35
N PRO A 52 4.58 12.89 30.34
CA PRO A 52 4.14 13.46 31.61
C PRO A 52 3.43 14.79 31.37
N GLU A 53 2.34 15.05 32.09
CA GLU A 53 1.42 16.18 31.88
C GLU A 53 2.13 17.48 31.48
N LEU A 54 2.12 17.78 30.18
CA LEU A 54 2.25 19.15 29.72
C LEU A 54 0.85 19.75 29.91
N GLY A 55 0.74 20.88 30.61
CA GLY A 55 -0.52 21.57 30.94
C GLY A 55 -1.29 22.12 29.75
N PHE A 56 -1.32 21.39 28.64
CA PHE A 56 -2.17 21.66 27.51
C PHE A 56 -3.61 21.27 27.89
N PRO A 57 -4.61 22.14 27.63
CA PRO A 57 -6.00 21.71 27.68
C PRO A 57 -6.12 20.47 26.78
N ALA A 58 -6.87 19.44 27.21
CA ALA A 58 -7.03 18.16 26.50
C ALA A 58 -7.28 18.39 25.00
N ALA A 59 -6.20 18.46 24.23
CA ALA A 59 -6.23 18.99 22.89
C ALA A 59 -6.49 17.82 21.96
N GLY A 60 -7.71 17.78 21.42
CA GLY A 60 -8.12 16.92 20.31
C GLY A 60 -7.97 15.42 20.58
N GLN A 61 -9.08 14.75 20.88
CA GLN A 61 -9.12 13.30 20.79
C GLN A 61 -8.86 12.90 19.32
N VAL A 62 -7.78 12.15 19.07
CA VAL A 62 -7.52 11.60 17.73
C VAL A 62 -8.40 10.37 17.54
N THR A 63 -9.33 10.44 16.59
CA THR A 63 -10.14 9.29 16.20
C THR A 63 -9.29 8.34 15.37
N CYS A 64 -9.24 7.07 15.80
CA CYS A 64 -8.57 5.99 15.08
C CYS A 64 -9.63 5.09 14.45
N VAL A 65 -9.41 4.65 13.21
CA VAL A 65 -10.35 3.79 12.49
C VAL A 65 -9.65 2.55 11.94
N SER A 66 -10.43 1.47 11.78
CA SER A 66 -9.88 0.19 11.38
C SER A 66 -9.47 0.17 9.91
N ALA A 67 -8.25 -0.30 9.62
CA ALA A 67 -7.74 -0.44 8.26
C ALA A 67 -8.54 -1.45 7.42
N LYS A 68 -9.27 -2.37 8.04
CA LYS A 68 -10.20 -3.31 7.38
C LYS A 68 -11.15 -2.63 6.41
N SER A 69 -11.57 -1.41 6.74
CA SER A 69 -12.56 -0.67 5.97
C SER A 69 -11.98 0.05 4.75
N LEU A 70 -10.65 0.17 4.66
CA LEU A 70 -9.97 0.78 3.53
C LEU A 70 -10.11 -0.06 2.26
N LYS A 71 -10.15 0.63 1.14
CA LYS A 71 -10.17 0.08 -0.21
C LYS A 71 -9.06 0.73 -1.01
N LYS A 72 -8.50 -0.01 -1.98
CA LYS A 72 -7.59 0.57 -2.99
C LYS A 72 -8.22 1.82 -3.56
N GLY A 73 -7.47 2.89 -3.77
CA GLY A 73 -7.96 4.17 -4.32
C GLY A 73 -8.54 5.14 -3.29
N ASP A 74 -8.80 4.71 -2.05
CA ASP A 74 -9.25 5.61 -0.99
C ASP A 74 -8.18 6.67 -0.73
N THR A 75 -8.59 7.92 -0.54
CA THR A 75 -7.67 9.04 -0.34
C THR A 75 -7.02 8.98 1.04
N LEU A 76 -5.69 9.09 1.06
CA LEU A 76 -4.88 9.14 2.27
C LEU A 76 -4.09 10.44 2.37
N PHE A 77 -3.86 10.89 3.59
CA PHE A 77 -2.98 11.98 3.94
C PHE A 77 -1.89 11.47 4.88
N ALA A 78 -0.63 11.62 4.47
CA ALA A 78 0.53 11.30 5.30
C ALA A 78 1.08 12.58 5.93
N CYS A 79 1.32 12.57 7.24
CA CYS A 79 1.90 13.69 7.97
C CYS A 79 3.11 13.22 8.78
N GLY A 80 4.24 13.87 8.58
CA GLY A 80 5.48 13.59 9.29
C GLY A 80 6.49 14.74 9.17
N SER A 81 7.69 14.56 9.70
CA SER A 81 8.71 15.63 9.77
C SER A 81 10.00 15.22 9.06
N PRO A 82 9.97 15.11 7.71
CA PRO A 82 11.12 14.63 6.94
C PRO A 82 12.36 15.50 7.16
N PHE A 83 13.54 14.93 7.42
CA PHE A 83 14.74 15.74 7.70
C PHE A 83 14.55 16.81 8.81
N GLY A 84 13.59 16.60 9.74
CA GLY A 84 13.25 17.58 10.76
C GLY A 84 14.41 17.93 11.70
N SER A 85 15.40 17.05 11.83
CA SER A 85 16.65 17.32 12.56
C SER A 85 17.57 18.33 11.85
N PHE A 86 17.44 18.48 10.53
CA PHE A 86 18.28 19.37 9.72
C PHE A 86 17.70 20.79 9.64
N CYS A 87 16.39 20.90 9.38
CA CYS A 87 15.72 22.20 9.32
C CYS A 87 14.25 22.08 9.78
N PRO A 88 14.01 22.07 11.11
CA PRO A 88 12.67 21.84 11.65
C PRO A 88 11.65 22.88 11.17
N ASP A 89 12.07 24.13 10.99
CA ASP A 89 11.19 25.25 10.58
C ASP A 89 10.53 25.02 9.22
N ILE A 90 11.20 24.29 8.31
CA ILE A 90 10.70 24.03 6.96
C ILE A 90 9.99 22.68 6.90
N PHE A 91 10.52 21.68 7.62
CA PHE A 91 10.10 20.30 7.37
C PHE A 91 9.16 19.71 8.41
N MET A 92 8.99 20.31 9.59
CA MET A 92 8.05 19.75 10.57
C MET A 92 6.61 19.76 10.05
N ASN A 93 5.86 18.72 10.41
CA ASN A 93 4.42 18.58 10.09
C ASN A 93 4.14 18.72 8.58
N THR A 94 5.04 18.20 7.75
CA THR A 94 4.86 18.13 6.30
C THR A 94 3.70 17.20 5.97
N LEU A 95 2.73 17.71 5.22
CA LEU A 95 1.57 16.98 4.75
C LEU A 95 1.73 16.57 3.28
N SER A 96 1.38 15.32 2.98
CA SER A 96 1.37 14.76 1.64
C SER A 96 0.06 14.03 1.39
N LYS A 97 -0.41 14.01 0.15
CA LYS A 97 -1.65 13.34 -0.26
C LYS A 97 -1.31 12.20 -1.22
N GLY A 98 -1.97 11.07 -1.04
CA GLY A 98 -1.93 9.94 -1.95
C GLY A 98 -3.21 9.12 -1.85
N VAL A 99 -3.13 7.86 -2.26
CA VAL A 99 -4.20 6.87 -2.17
C VAL A 99 -3.72 5.59 -1.51
N VAL A 100 -4.65 4.73 -1.14
CA VAL A 100 -4.37 3.32 -0.87
C VAL A 100 -4.00 2.66 -2.19
N SER A 101 -2.71 2.47 -2.45
CA SER A 101 -2.22 1.80 -3.67
C SER A 101 -2.46 0.29 -3.59
N ASN A 102 -2.19 -0.32 -2.44
CA ASN A 102 -2.45 -1.73 -2.18
C ASN A 102 -2.53 -2.00 -0.67
N MET A 103 -2.97 -3.21 -0.29
CA MET A 103 -3.02 -3.65 1.11
C MET A 103 -2.65 -5.13 1.19
N ALA A 104 -2.16 -5.56 2.34
CA ALA A 104 -1.79 -6.94 2.61
C ALA A 104 -1.96 -7.32 4.09
N GLY A 105 -1.95 -8.62 4.36
CA GLY A 105 -2.20 -9.17 5.68
C GLY A 105 -3.67 -9.25 6.05
N GLU A 106 -3.97 -10.00 7.11
CA GLU A 106 -5.32 -10.12 7.65
C GLU A 106 -5.84 -8.74 8.07
N GLU A 107 -7.10 -8.43 7.75
CA GLU A 107 -7.72 -7.13 8.06
C GLU A 107 -6.97 -5.88 7.56
N ASN A 108 -6.20 -6.00 6.47
CA ASN A 108 -5.40 -4.93 5.87
C ASN A 108 -4.36 -4.31 6.82
N VAL A 109 -3.75 -5.12 7.68
CA VAL A 109 -2.72 -4.65 8.63
C VAL A 109 -1.56 -3.91 7.95
N LEU A 110 -1.21 -4.27 6.71
CA LEU A 110 -0.21 -3.55 5.92
C LEU A 110 -0.87 -2.75 4.79
N ILE A 111 -0.57 -1.45 4.74
CA ILE A 111 -1.09 -0.51 3.73
C ILE A 111 0.09 0.00 2.91
N LEU A 112 -0.07 0.01 1.58
CA LEU A 112 0.86 0.65 0.64
C LEU A 112 0.21 1.90 0.09
N THR A 113 0.92 3.03 0.14
CA THR A 113 0.45 4.31 -0.41
C THR A 113 1.48 4.95 -1.32
N ASP A 114 1.02 5.69 -2.33
CA ASP A 114 1.84 6.57 -3.17
C ASP A 114 2.01 7.98 -2.57
N ALA A 115 1.45 8.24 -1.38
CA ALA A 115 1.70 9.48 -0.67
C ALA A 115 3.20 9.64 -0.44
N ARG A 116 3.75 10.77 -0.91
CA ARG A 116 5.17 11.06 -0.81
C ARG A 116 5.58 11.19 0.66
N CYS A 117 6.38 10.24 1.13
CA CYS A 117 7.03 10.28 2.42
C CYS A 117 8.55 10.27 2.20
N LEU A 118 9.28 10.92 3.09
CA LEU A 118 10.74 11.10 2.97
C LEU A 118 11.41 10.67 4.29
N PRO A 119 12.73 10.44 4.31
CA PRO A 119 13.44 10.08 5.55
C PRO A 119 13.13 11.03 6.71
N GLY A 120 12.82 10.49 7.88
CA GLY A 120 12.38 11.24 9.06
C GLY A 120 10.86 11.31 9.23
N THR A 121 10.10 10.71 8.31
CA THR A 121 8.63 10.56 8.45
C THR A 121 8.22 9.28 9.18
N GLU A 122 9.15 8.38 9.47
CA GLU A 122 8.93 7.16 10.25
C GLU A 122 8.32 7.51 11.61
N GLY A 123 7.23 6.83 11.98
CA GLY A 123 6.42 7.16 13.15
C GLY A 123 5.36 8.26 12.92
N GLY A 124 5.37 8.90 11.74
CA GLY A 124 4.34 9.84 11.31
C GLY A 124 2.97 9.18 11.10
N GLY A 125 1.91 9.99 11.18
CA GLY A 125 0.53 9.52 11.07
C GLY A 125 0.02 9.50 9.63
N VAL A 126 -0.79 8.50 9.32
CA VAL A 126 -1.54 8.40 8.06
C VAL A 126 -3.02 8.46 8.34
N PHE A 127 -3.72 9.36 7.65
CA PHE A 127 -5.11 9.70 7.89
C PHE A 127 -5.96 9.42 6.65
N ALA A 128 -7.13 8.82 6.84
CA ALA A 128 -8.14 8.68 5.82
C ALA A 128 -9.17 9.81 5.91
N ALA A 129 -9.71 10.23 4.76
CA ALA A 129 -10.70 11.30 4.68
C ALA A 129 -12.13 10.76 4.74
N SER A 130 -12.82 10.96 5.86
CA SER A 130 -14.23 10.60 6.05
C SER A 130 -15.13 11.84 6.08
N ASP A 131 -16.44 11.63 6.08
CA ASP A 131 -17.44 12.71 6.21
C ASP A 131 -17.26 13.51 7.51
N ASP A 132 -16.70 12.87 8.54
CA ASP A 132 -16.45 13.44 9.86
C ASP A 132 -15.06 14.11 10.00
N GLY A 133 -14.24 14.08 8.94
CA GLY A 133 -12.92 14.73 8.91
C GLY A 133 -11.78 13.77 8.56
N LEU A 134 -10.62 13.98 9.21
CA LEU A 134 -9.43 13.13 9.04
C LEU A 134 -9.31 12.16 10.21
N GLU A 135 -9.29 10.87 9.91
CA GLU A 135 -9.22 9.80 10.92
C GLU A 135 -7.92 9.02 10.77
N LEU A 136 -7.23 8.77 11.88
CA LEU A 136 -5.95 8.06 11.88
C LEU A 136 -6.18 6.59 11.53
N VAL A 137 -5.52 6.11 10.48
CA VAL A 137 -5.60 4.72 9.99
C VAL A 137 -4.30 3.95 10.15
N GLY A 138 -3.16 4.65 10.21
CA GLY A 138 -1.87 3.97 10.25
C GLY A 138 -0.71 4.86 10.63
N VAL A 139 0.44 4.19 10.76
CA VAL A 139 1.73 4.80 11.08
C VAL A 139 2.72 4.48 9.97
N ILE A 140 3.45 5.48 9.50
CA ILE A 140 4.51 5.33 8.49
C ILE A 140 5.64 4.50 9.10
N VAL A 141 5.99 3.38 8.47
CA VAL A 141 7.08 2.50 8.93
C VAL A 141 8.28 2.51 7.99
N ALA A 142 8.06 2.63 6.67
CA ALA A 142 9.15 2.73 5.71
C ALA A 142 8.77 3.67 4.53
N PRO A 143 9.25 4.91 4.51
CA PRO A 143 8.99 5.88 3.44
C PRO A 143 9.81 5.63 2.17
N LEU A 144 10.91 4.87 2.28
CA LEU A 144 11.78 4.53 1.15
C LEU A 144 11.86 3.02 0.97
N CYS A 145 11.07 2.50 0.03
CA CYS A 145 11.16 1.11 -0.40
C CYS A 145 11.94 1.04 -1.71
N TRP A 146 13.02 0.26 -1.71
CA TRP A 146 13.79 -0.06 -2.91
C TRP A 146 13.60 -1.53 -3.26
N LYS A 147 13.48 -1.82 -4.56
CA LYS A 147 13.46 -3.19 -5.09
C LYS A 147 14.48 -3.29 -6.21
N ALA A 148 15.42 -4.23 -6.12
CA ALA A 148 16.46 -4.42 -7.13
C ALA A 148 17.21 -3.12 -7.52
N ASN A 149 17.52 -2.27 -6.53
CA ASN A 149 18.14 -0.94 -6.68
C ASN A 149 17.29 0.15 -7.38
N GLU A 150 16.01 -0.11 -7.62
CA GLU A 150 15.07 0.89 -8.11
C GLU A 150 14.17 1.39 -6.99
N TRP A 151 13.96 2.71 -6.94
CA TRP A 151 13.02 3.30 -6.00
C TRP A 151 11.60 2.98 -6.45
N VAL A 152 10.83 2.34 -5.57
CA VAL A 152 9.47 1.86 -5.90
C VAL A 152 8.43 2.98 -5.90
N GLY A 153 8.72 4.09 -5.21
CA GLY A 153 7.75 5.20 -5.10
C GLY A 153 6.54 4.91 -4.22
N LEU A 154 6.60 3.85 -3.39
CA LEU A 154 5.55 3.47 -2.45
C LEU A 154 6.07 3.52 -1.02
N THR A 155 5.19 3.93 -0.10
CA THR A 155 5.42 3.98 1.34
C THR A 155 4.69 2.84 2.03
N LEU A 156 5.36 2.16 2.97
CA LEU A 156 4.75 1.15 3.84
C LEU A 156 4.20 1.79 5.11
N VAL A 157 2.97 1.42 5.44
CA VAL A 157 2.20 1.94 6.56
C VAL A 157 1.60 0.74 7.33
N CYS A 158 1.77 0.72 8.65
CA CYS A 158 1.17 -0.28 9.52
C CYS A 158 -0.13 0.25 10.12
N ALA A 159 -1.18 -0.58 10.10
CA ALA A 159 -2.51 -0.23 10.58
C ALA A 159 -2.52 0.08 12.09
N VAL A 160 -3.09 1.24 12.45
CA VAL A 160 -3.02 1.77 13.82
C VAL A 160 -3.88 0.96 14.79
N ASP A 161 -5.02 0.45 14.35
CA ASP A 161 -5.91 -0.40 15.14
C ASP A 161 -5.19 -1.67 15.62
N CYS A 162 -4.44 -2.33 14.74
CA CYS A 162 -3.64 -3.51 15.10
C CYS A 162 -2.50 -3.18 16.08
N ILE A 163 -1.82 -2.04 15.91
CA ILE A 163 -0.78 -1.57 16.87
C ILE A 163 -1.40 -1.39 18.26
N LEU A 164 -2.52 -0.67 18.31
CA LEU A 164 -3.18 -0.32 19.55
C LEU A 164 -3.79 -1.53 20.26
N GLU A 165 -4.32 -2.51 19.53
CA GLU A 165 -4.81 -3.76 20.08
C GLU A 165 -3.68 -4.57 20.74
N ASN A 166 -2.52 -4.68 20.09
CA ASN A 166 -1.37 -5.35 20.67
C ASN A 166 -0.85 -4.64 21.93
N ILE A 167 -0.78 -3.31 21.92
CA ILE A 167 -0.42 -2.51 23.11
C ILE A 167 -1.41 -2.76 24.24
N ARG A 168 -2.72 -2.72 23.96
CA ARG A 168 -3.77 -3.02 24.93
C ARG A 168 -3.60 -4.41 25.54
N ASN A 169 -3.36 -5.42 24.71
CA ASN A 169 -3.18 -6.80 25.17
C ASN A 169 -1.98 -6.94 26.10
N VAL A 170 -0.86 -6.28 25.82
CA VAL A 170 0.31 -6.26 26.70
C VAL A 170 0.00 -5.53 28.02
N LEU A 171 -0.64 -4.37 27.96
CA LEU A 171 -0.98 -3.59 29.15
C LEU A 171 -1.96 -4.32 30.09
N VAL A 172 -2.95 -5.02 29.53
CA VAL A 172 -3.87 -5.87 30.29
C VAL A 172 -3.11 -7.00 30.98
N ARG A 173 -2.21 -7.70 30.27
CA ARG A 173 -1.39 -8.78 30.85
C ARG A 173 -0.45 -8.28 31.95
N CYS A 174 0.07 -7.07 31.84
CA CYS A 174 0.94 -6.46 32.84
C CYS A 174 0.18 -5.82 34.02
N GLY A 175 -1.17 -5.82 34.02
CA GLY A 175 -1.97 -5.17 35.06
C GLY A 175 -1.92 -3.64 35.07
N LYS A 176 -1.33 -3.02 34.04
CA LYS A 176 -1.11 -1.56 33.94
C LYS A 176 -2.13 -0.82 33.07
N PHE A 177 -3.16 -1.53 32.59
CA PHE A 177 -4.16 -0.98 31.67
C PHE A 177 -4.92 0.22 32.25
N LEU A 178 -5.39 0.10 33.50
CA LEU A 178 -6.19 1.15 34.15
C LEU A 178 -5.37 2.40 34.51
N GLU A 179 -4.05 2.29 34.66
CA GLU A 179 -3.15 3.41 35.01
C GLU A 179 -2.71 4.25 33.81
N ILE A 180 -2.81 3.70 32.60
CA ILE A 180 -2.21 4.27 31.38
C ILE A 180 -3.26 4.68 30.33
N LEU A 181 -4.42 4.02 30.29
CA LEU A 181 -5.39 4.16 29.18
C LEU A 181 -6.72 4.85 29.53
N CYS A 182 -6.84 5.53 30.68
CA CYS A 182 -8.00 6.38 30.99
C CYS A 182 -7.56 7.86 31.16
N PRO A 183 -8.30 8.87 30.66
CA PRO A 183 -9.05 9.02 29.40
C PRO A 183 -8.55 10.28 28.64
N PRO A 184 -8.06 10.15 27.40
CA PRO A 184 -9.00 10.46 26.32
C PRO A 184 -8.87 9.52 25.11
N MET A 185 -8.10 8.45 25.19
CA MET A 185 -8.05 7.47 24.09
C MET A 185 -9.24 6.51 24.22
N GLN A 186 -10.45 6.94 23.86
CA GLN A 186 -11.46 5.97 23.46
C GLN A 186 -10.93 5.34 22.18
N LEU A 187 -10.31 4.18 22.34
CA LEU A 187 -9.92 3.28 21.28
C LEU A 187 -11.19 2.71 20.62
N VAL A 188 -12.02 3.57 20.05
CA VAL A 188 -13.15 3.14 19.26
C VAL A 188 -12.58 2.98 17.86
N ALA A 189 -12.04 1.79 17.58
CA ALA A 189 -11.92 1.34 16.21
C ALA A 189 -13.36 1.24 15.67
N ARG A 190 -13.89 2.37 15.21
CA ARG A 190 -15.17 2.40 14.52
C ARG A 190 -14.92 1.88 13.11
N PRO A 191 -15.91 1.20 12.51
CA PRO A 191 -15.92 1.10 11.06
C PRO A 191 -15.87 2.54 10.51
N LEU A 192 -14.94 2.79 9.61
CA LEU A 192 -14.76 4.07 8.94
C LEU A 192 -16.10 4.53 8.36
N GLY A 193 -16.43 5.80 8.60
CA GLY A 193 -17.62 6.43 8.02
C GLY A 193 -17.57 6.39 6.48
N ARG A 194 -18.61 6.91 5.83
CA ARG A 194 -18.59 7.02 4.36
C ARG A 194 -17.43 7.95 3.99
N LEU A 195 -16.46 7.42 3.23
CA LEU A 195 -15.30 8.18 2.81
C LEU A 195 -15.73 9.30 1.84
N THR A 196 -15.23 10.52 2.06
CA THR A 196 -15.61 11.72 1.30
C THR A 196 -15.18 11.66 -0.17
N ALA A 197 -14.24 10.78 -0.48
CA ALA A 197 -13.94 10.39 -1.86
C ALA A 197 -14.53 9.01 -2.14
N SER A 198 -15.76 8.97 -2.68
CA SER A 198 -16.18 7.84 -3.50
C SER A 198 -15.67 8.11 -4.92
N PRO A 199 -14.60 7.42 -5.40
CA PRO A 199 -14.11 7.64 -6.76
C PRO A 199 -15.02 6.88 -7.71
N GLY A 200 -16.19 7.46 -8.02
CA GLY A 200 -17.33 6.89 -8.76
C GLY A 200 -17.16 5.51 -9.41
N PRO A 201 -17.33 5.35 -10.74
CA PRO A 201 -17.30 4.04 -11.41
C PRO A 201 -15.90 3.41 -11.56
N VAL A 202 -14.85 4.00 -10.98
CA VAL A 202 -13.43 3.64 -11.26
C VAL A 202 -13.08 2.24 -10.75
N TYR A 203 -13.65 1.83 -9.61
CA TYR A 203 -13.41 0.49 -9.04
C TYR A 203 -13.93 -0.65 -9.89
N HIS A 204 -14.93 -0.42 -10.73
CA HIS A 204 -15.42 -1.44 -11.65
C HIS A 204 -14.40 -1.80 -12.74
N LEU A 205 -13.38 -0.97 -12.99
CA LEU A 205 -12.39 -1.22 -14.04
C LEU A 205 -11.11 -1.86 -13.53
N LEU A 206 -10.85 -1.87 -12.21
CA LEU A 206 -9.66 -2.54 -11.65
C LEU A 206 -9.53 -4.01 -12.09
N PRO A 207 -10.62 -4.82 -12.16
CA PRO A 207 -10.53 -6.20 -12.64
C PRO A 207 -10.15 -6.33 -14.12
N ALA A 208 -10.19 -5.24 -14.91
CA ALA A 208 -9.80 -5.27 -16.31
C ALA A 208 -8.29 -5.13 -16.51
N VAL A 209 -7.53 -4.69 -15.50
CA VAL A 209 -6.07 -4.64 -15.54
C VAL A 209 -5.52 -5.93 -14.97
N VAL A 210 -4.61 -6.56 -15.70
CA VAL A 210 -4.06 -7.89 -15.37
C VAL A 210 -2.54 -7.85 -15.41
N LEU A 211 -1.90 -8.77 -14.69
CA LEU A 211 -0.47 -9.00 -14.77
C LEU A 211 -0.20 -10.01 -15.89
N VAL A 212 0.73 -9.68 -16.77
CA VAL A 212 1.20 -10.53 -17.86
C VAL A 212 2.62 -10.97 -17.53
N GLU A 213 2.83 -12.28 -17.52
CA GLU A 213 4.10 -12.92 -17.19
C GLU A 213 4.58 -13.74 -18.39
N CYS A 214 5.80 -13.45 -18.86
CA CYS A 214 6.44 -14.11 -19.98
C CYS A 214 7.89 -14.50 -19.61
N GLY A 215 8.04 -15.69 -19.00
CA GLY A 215 9.33 -16.13 -18.48
C GLY A 215 9.80 -15.22 -17.35
N HIS A 216 10.89 -14.49 -17.57
CA HIS A 216 11.43 -13.51 -16.61
C HIS A 216 10.95 -12.08 -16.84
N VAL A 217 10.26 -11.82 -17.96
CA VAL A 217 9.69 -10.50 -18.27
C VAL A 217 8.25 -10.48 -17.79
N TRP A 218 7.83 -9.34 -17.25
CA TRP A 218 6.47 -9.14 -16.79
C TRP A 218 6.04 -7.70 -17.06
N GLY A 219 4.74 -7.47 -17.06
CA GLY A 219 4.16 -6.14 -17.23
C GLY A 219 2.65 -6.17 -17.07
N SER A 220 2.02 -5.03 -17.30
CA SER A 220 0.56 -4.93 -17.23
C SER A 220 -0.09 -5.21 -18.59
N GLY A 221 -1.34 -5.65 -18.54
CA GLY A 221 -2.20 -5.63 -19.70
C GLY A 221 -3.61 -5.19 -19.34
N VAL A 222 -4.38 -4.77 -20.34
CA VAL A 222 -5.77 -4.33 -20.21
C VAL A 222 -6.66 -5.24 -21.03
N MET A 223 -7.56 -5.94 -20.35
CA MET A 223 -8.59 -6.75 -20.98
C MET A 223 -9.53 -5.86 -21.80
N VAL A 224 -9.83 -6.25 -23.04
CA VAL A 224 -10.76 -5.55 -23.95
C VAL A 224 -12.13 -6.24 -23.99
N ASN A 225 -12.13 -7.56 -23.82
CA ASN A 225 -13.32 -8.38 -23.65
C ASN A 225 -12.99 -9.58 -22.76
N SER A 226 -13.87 -10.57 -22.65
CA SER A 226 -13.67 -11.72 -21.76
C SER A 226 -12.53 -12.68 -22.17
N ARG A 227 -11.92 -12.48 -23.36
CA ARG A 227 -10.85 -13.31 -23.91
C ARG A 227 -9.65 -12.53 -24.46
N LEU A 228 -9.82 -11.28 -24.87
CA LEU A 228 -8.77 -10.49 -25.50
C LEU A 228 -8.16 -9.49 -24.53
N LEU A 229 -6.84 -9.41 -24.59
CA LEU A 229 -5.98 -8.59 -23.74
C LEU A 229 -5.04 -7.78 -24.63
N LEU A 230 -4.88 -6.50 -24.32
CA LEU A 230 -3.84 -5.64 -24.87
C LEU A 230 -2.69 -5.49 -23.87
N THR A 231 -1.46 -5.53 -24.35
CA THR A 231 -0.25 -5.27 -23.56
C THR A 231 0.84 -4.72 -24.48
N CYS A 232 2.00 -4.39 -23.92
CA CYS A 232 3.15 -3.94 -24.70
C CYS A 232 3.84 -5.15 -25.36
N ARG A 233 4.42 -4.97 -26.55
CA ARG A 233 5.18 -6.04 -27.24
C ARG A 233 6.37 -6.48 -26.40
N HIS A 234 7.10 -5.56 -25.76
CA HIS A 234 8.24 -5.94 -24.92
C HIS A 234 7.86 -6.89 -23.76
N VAL A 235 6.62 -6.84 -23.27
CA VAL A 235 6.13 -7.71 -22.18
C VAL A 235 5.97 -9.15 -22.65
N VAL A 236 5.51 -9.35 -23.90
CA VAL A 236 5.36 -10.69 -24.50
C VAL A 236 6.62 -11.13 -25.23
N ASN A 237 7.53 -10.20 -25.53
CA ASN A 237 8.73 -10.40 -26.31
C ASN A 237 8.43 -11.15 -27.63
N GLU A 238 9.20 -12.19 -27.98
CA GLU A 238 8.95 -13.08 -29.13
C GLU A 238 8.12 -14.34 -28.77
N ALA A 239 7.51 -14.39 -27.58
CA ALA A 239 6.81 -15.59 -27.13
C ALA A 239 5.49 -15.80 -27.87
N SER A 240 5.17 -17.06 -28.16
CA SER A 240 3.87 -17.46 -28.74
C SER A 240 2.76 -17.59 -27.69
N SER A 241 3.12 -17.65 -26.41
CA SER A 241 2.18 -17.74 -25.30
C SER A 241 2.73 -17.12 -24.02
N VAL A 242 1.83 -16.58 -23.21
CA VAL A 242 2.12 -15.93 -21.93
C VAL A 242 1.20 -16.47 -20.83
N TYR A 243 1.55 -16.20 -19.57
CA TYR A 243 0.66 -16.41 -18.43
C TYR A 243 0.05 -15.06 -18.02
N VAL A 244 -1.25 -15.08 -17.75
CA VAL A 244 -2.02 -13.90 -17.34
C VAL A 244 -2.58 -14.16 -15.96
N ARG A 245 -2.16 -13.35 -15.00
CA ARG A 245 -2.63 -13.40 -13.62
C ARG A 245 -3.67 -12.31 -13.39
N ILE A 246 -4.82 -12.74 -12.89
CA ILE A 246 -6.00 -11.92 -12.72
C ILE A 246 -6.38 -11.97 -11.26
N GLN A 247 -6.51 -10.82 -10.62
CA GLN A 247 -6.82 -10.71 -9.20
C GLN A 247 -8.09 -9.88 -8.99
N PRO A 248 -9.28 -10.51 -9.14
CA PRO A 248 -10.55 -9.83 -8.88
C PRO A 248 -10.72 -9.42 -7.41
N CYS A 249 -10.08 -10.12 -6.46
CA CYS A 249 -9.99 -9.74 -5.05
C CYS A 249 -8.67 -10.22 -4.42
N PRO A 250 -8.26 -9.66 -3.26
CA PRO A 250 -6.97 -9.98 -2.63
C PRO A 250 -6.73 -11.49 -2.44
N GLU A 251 -7.78 -12.24 -2.09
CA GLU A 251 -7.72 -13.66 -1.74
C GLU A 251 -7.85 -14.64 -2.92
N LYS A 252 -8.24 -14.17 -4.11
CA LYS A 252 -8.45 -15.03 -5.27
C LYS A 252 -7.67 -14.49 -6.47
N ALA A 253 -6.52 -15.09 -6.73
CA ALA A 253 -5.80 -14.93 -7.99
C ALA A 253 -6.06 -16.13 -8.90
N SER A 254 -6.28 -15.86 -10.18
CA SER A 254 -6.39 -16.90 -11.22
C SER A 254 -5.27 -16.74 -12.22
N LEU A 255 -4.61 -17.85 -12.56
CA LEU A 255 -3.58 -17.89 -13.60
C LEU A 255 -4.16 -18.54 -14.85
N VAL A 256 -4.15 -17.82 -15.97
CA VAL A 256 -4.71 -18.26 -17.24
C VAL A 256 -3.64 -18.17 -18.32
N LYS A 257 -3.49 -19.21 -19.14
CA LYS A 257 -2.59 -19.16 -20.29
C LYS A 257 -3.23 -18.36 -21.43
N GLY A 258 -2.46 -17.49 -22.06
CA GLY A 258 -2.85 -16.73 -23.24
C GLY A 258 -1.95 -17.04 -24.43
N LYS A 259 -2.52 -17.04 -25.64
CA LYS A 259 -1.80 -17.12 -26.91
C LYS A 259 -1.57 -15.72 -27.43
N VAL A 260 -0.35 -15.39 -27.82
CA VAL A 260 -0.07 -14.13 -28.52
C VAL A 260 -0.61 -14.26 -29.94
N VAL A 261 -1.64 -13.48 -30.27
CA VAL A 261 -2.30 -13.52 -31.59
C VAL A 261 -1.80 -12.42 -32.52
N PHE A 262 -1.22 -11.37 -31.96
CA PHE A 262 -0.59 -10.29 -32.69
C PHE A 262 0.50 -9.64 -31.83
N ALA A 263 1.61 -9.27 -32.46
CA ALA A 263 2.61 -8.38 -31.90
C ALA A 263 3.17 -7.51 -33.03
N THR A 264 3.47 -6.26 -32.74
CA THR A 264 4.14 -5.39 -33.71
C THR A 264 5.55 -5.90 -34.03
N LYS A 265 6.11 -5.50 -35.18
CA LYS A 265 7.52 -5.80 -35.52
C LYS A 265 8.45 -4.89 -34.71
N ASP A 266 9.70 -5.28 -34.53
CA ASP A 266 10.69 -4.51 -33.77
C ASP A 266 10.92 -3.09 -34.30
N ALA A 267 10.86 -2.90 -35.62
CA ALA A 267 10.98 -1.60 -36.27
C ALA A 267 9.71 -0.73 -36.18
N SER A 268 8.64 -1.24 -35.58
CA SER A 268 7.39 -0.50 -35.41
C SER A 268 7.57 0.65 -34.41
N PRO A 269 7.05 1.86 -34.69
CA PRO A 269 7.01 2.93 -33.69
C PRO A 269 6.02 2.64 -32.55
N TYR A 270 5.18 1.62 -32.70
CA TYR A 270 4.21 1.18 -31.69
C TYR A 270 4.68 -0.11 -30.99
N ASP A 271 4.62 -0.10 -29.67
CA ASP A 271 4.93 -1.22 -28.79
C ASP A 271 3.63 -1.90 -28.32
N LEU A 272 3.07 -2.80 -29.16
CA LEU A 272 1.74 -3.37 -28.95
C LEU A 272 1.72 -4.88 -29.21
N ALA A 273 1.07 -5.60 -28.30
CA ALA A 273 0.72 -7.00 -28.46
C ALA A 273 -0.74 -7.27 -28.05
N VAL A 274 -1.34 -8.24 -28.72
CA VAL A 274 -2.68 -8.75 -28.43
C VAL A 274 -2.56 -10.21 -28.03
N VAL A 275 -3.16 -10.53 -26.88
CA VAL A 275 -3.17 -11.87 -26.30
C VAL A 275 -4.60 -12.37 -26.22
N GLU A 276 -4.84 -13.59 -26.68
CA GLU A 276 -6.10 -14.30 -26.55
C GLU A 276 -6.00 -15.36 -25.42
N LEU A 277 -6.82 -15.22 -24.39
CA LEU A 277 -6.90 -16.17 -23.29
C LEU A 277 -7.50 -17.50 -23.75
N GLN A 278 -6.87 -18.60 -23.34
CA GLN A 278 -7.37 -19.95 -23.62
C GLN A 278 -8.71 -20.24 -22.93
N LYS A 279 -8.94 -19.60 -21.77
CA LYS A 279 -10.19 -19.67 -21.01
C LYS A 279 -10.80 -18.27 -20.92
N SER A 280 -12.10 -18.18 -21.19
CA SER A 280 -12.85 -16.94 -21.01
C SER A 280 -13.01 -16.63 -19.53
N LEU A 281 -12.93 -15.35 -19.18
CA LEU A 281 -13.33 -14.87 -17.87
C LEU A 281 -14.86 -14.84 -17.80
N LEU A 282 -15.41 -15.44 -16.74
CA LEU A 282 -16.86 -15.54 -16.54
C LEU A 282 -17.48 -14.21 -16.11
N SER A 283 -16.74 -13.40 -15.36
CA SER A 283 -17.13 -12.06 -14.92
C SER A 283 -16.09 -11.04 -15.39
N PHE A 284 -16.47 -10.20 -16.35
CA PHE A 284 -15.62 -9.14 -16.87
C PHE A 284 -16.41 -7.83 -17.03
N PRO A 285 -16.00 -6.76 -16.33
CA PRO A 285 -16.55 -5.43 -16.58
C PRO A 285 -15.98 -4.90 -17.89
N LYS A 286 -16.80 -4.84 -18.94
CA LYS A 286 -16.37 -4.40 -20.27
C LYS A 286 -15.99 -2.91 -20.24
N PRO A 287 -14.74 -2.52 -20.55
CA PRO A 287 -14.36 -1.13 -20.67
C PRO A 287 -15.21 -0.47 -21.76
N VAL A 288 -15.68 0.73 -21.48
CA VAL A 288 -16.36 1.56 -22.48
C VAL A 288 -15.29 2.30 -23.26
N LEU A 289 -15.27 2.11 -24.58
CA LEU A 289 -14.35 2.84 -25.44
C LEU A 289 -14.66 4.34 -25.36
N ALA A 290 -13.64 5.17 -25.15
CA ALA A 290 -13.81 6.61 -25.17
C ALA A 290 -14.31 7.05 -26.54
N SER A 291 -15.44 7.76 -26.58
CA SER A 291 -16.01 8.31 -27.82
C SER A 291 -15.49 9.70 -28.14
N LYS A 292 -14.79 10.34 -27.20
CA LYS A 292 -14.22 11.68 -27.31
C LYS A 292 -12.89 11.72 -26.58
N PHE A 293 -11.93 12.42 -27.16
CA PHE A 293 -10.70 12.80 -26.48
C PHE A 293 -10.89 14.23 -25.94
N CYS A 294 -10.79 14.38 -24.62
CA CYS A 294 -10.74 15.69 -23.99
C CYS A 294 -9.27 15.99 -23.69
N ALA A 295 -8.66 16.89 -24.45
CA ALA A 295 -7.40 17.48 -24.03
C ALA A 295 -7.70 18.22 -22.73
N GLY A 296 -7.16 17.73 -21.60
CA GLY A 296 -7.36 18.36 -20.29
C GLY A 296 -7.08 19.86 -20.37
N ALA A 297 -7.93 20.66 -19.73
CA ALA A 297 -7.77 22.11 -19.63
C ALA A 297 -6.55 22.48 -18.79
#